data_AF-A0A955QQ49-F1
#
_entry.id   AF-A0A955QQ49-F1
#
_cell.length_a   1.000
_cell.length_b   1.000
_cell.length_c   1.000
_cell.angle_alpha   90.00
_cell.angle_beta   90.00
_cell.angle_gamma   90.00
#
_symmetry.space_group_name_H-M   'P 1'
#
loop_
_entity.id
_entity.type
_entity.pdbx_description
1 polymer ?
#
loop_
_entity_poly.entity_id
_entity_poly.type
_entity_poly.pdbx_seq_one_letter_code
_entity_poly.pdbx_strand_id
1 'polypeptide(L)'
;MTEKEGSLTLPGRTQEIAGKTFMGFIHGRNSQGNTYFSDRKEYLWLFKTHSSMKIDVIVGLQWGDEGKGKIVDYLATQYDMVCRFQGGPNAGHTLKFDGKKFVLHTIPSGIFRADLQNLIGNGVVIDPITLEKEIAELQSTGLSFLDR
;
A
#
# COMPACT_ATOMS: atom_id res chain seq x y z
N MET A 1 -37.55 -16.22 28.57
CA MET A 1 -38.38 -15.07 28.98
C MET A 1 -38.13 -13.95 27.98
N THR A 2 -39.23 -13.56 27.33
CA THR A 2 -39.50 -12.29 26.64
C THR A 2 -38.61 -11.82 25.48
N GLU A 3 -39.24 -11.89 24.30
CA GLU A 3 -38.95 -11.30 23.00
C GLU A 3 -38.81 -9.76 22.97
N LYS A 4 -38.22 -9.29 21.85
CA LYS A 4 -38.33 -7.97 21.18
C LYS A 4 -37.44 -6.87 21.77
N GLU A 5 -36.75 -6.03 20.99
CA GLU A 5 -37.00 -5.41 19.68
C GLU A 5 -35.66 -5.31 18.90
N GLY A 6 -35.54 -5.35 17.57
CA GLY A 6 -36.50 -5.07 16.53
C GLY A 6 -36.41 -3.61 16.05
N SER A 7 -35.41 -3.24 15.25
CA SER A 7 -35.62 -2.31 14.12
C SER A 7 -34.47 -2.36 13.13
N LEU A 8 -34.82 -2.76 11.91
CA LEU A 8 -34.07 -2.62 10.68
C LEU A 8 -34.75 -1.50 9.90
N THR A 9 -34.03 -0.43 9.56
CA THR A 9 -34.42 0.48 8.48
C THR A 9 -33.19 1.10 7.83
N LEU A 10 -33.00 0.77 6.54
CA LEU A 10 -32.34 1.63 5.55
C LEU A 10 -33.23 2.87 5.32
N PRO A 11 -32.81 3.97 4.66
CA PRO A 11 -31.49 4.58 4.50
C PRO A 11 -31.44 6.00 5.13
N GLY A 12 -30.27 6.41 5.65
CA GLY A 12 -30.01 7.79 6.08
C GLY A 12 -29.63 7.95 7.57
N ARG A 13 -28.31 8.04 7.81
CA ARG A 13 -27.56 8.31 9.07
C ARG A 13 -27.29 7.13 10.03
N THR A 14 -26.00 6.78 10.00
CA THR A 14 -25.02 6.41 11.05
C THR A 14 -25.48 5.73 12.35
N GLN A 15 -24.90 4.56 12.62
CA GLN A 15 -24.46 4.20 13.96
C GLN A 15 -23.18 3.34 13.91
N GLU A 16 -22.20 3.74 14.70
CA GLU A 16 -20.92 3.09 14.93
C GLU A 16 -21.13 1.90 15.87
N ILE A 17 -20.63 0.70 15.53
CA ILE A 17 -20.66 -0.45 16.43
C ILE A 17 -19.30 -1.17 16.36
N ALA A 18 -18.52 -0.96 17.40
CA ALA A 18 -17.29 -1.70 17.67
C ALA A 18 -17.60 -3.20 17.91
N GLY A 19 -16.86 -4.06 17.21
CA GLY A 19 -16.40 -5.34 17.78
C GLY A 19 -17.40 -6.49 17.93
N LYS A 20 -18.36 -6.70 17.02
CA LYS A 20 -19.13 -7.97 16.99
C LYS A 20 -19.31 -8.50 15.56
N THR A 21 -18.72 -9.67 15.31
CA THR A 21 -18.90 -10.49 14.09
C THR A 21 -20.38 -10.84 13.92
N PHE A 22 -21.02 -10.29 12.90
CA PHE A 22 -22.38 -10.69 12.50
C PHE A 22 -22.27 -11.75 11.40
N MET A 23 -22.71 -12.98 11.68
CA MET A 23 -22.88 -14.04 10.68
C MET A 23 -24.26 -13.85 10.04
N GLY A 24 -24.35 -13.05 8.99
CA GLY A 24 -25.57 -12.90 8.20
C GLY A 24 -25.68 -13.99 7.13
N PHE A 25 -26.65 -14.91 7.24
CA PHE A 25 -26.97 -15.86 6.17
C PHE A 25 -27.95 -15.22 5.18
N ILE A 26 -27.47 -14.85 3.98
CA ILE A 26 -28.34 -14.40 2.89
C ILE A 26 -29.02 -15.65 2.30
N HIS A 27 -30.35 -15.72 2.43
CA HIS A 27 -31.15 -16.78 1.82
C HIS A 27 -31.61 -16.35 0.43
N GLY A 28 -31.09 -16.98 -0.62
CA GLY A 28 -31.67 -16.92 -1.97
C GLY A 28 -32.74 -18.00 -2.13
N ARG A 29 -33.98 -17.61 -2.46
CA ARG A 29 -35.02 -18.54 -2.94
C ARG A 29 -35.09 -18.46 -4.46
N ASN A 30 -35.16 -19.61 -5.13
CA ASN A 30 -35.50 -19.62 -6.56
C ASN A 30 -37.02 -19.44 -6.76
N SER A 31 -37.45 -19.29 -8.01
CA SER A 31 -38.86 -19.15 -8.41
C SER A 31 -39.76 -20.35 -8.08
N GLN A 32 -39.18 -21.46 -7.58
CA GLN A 32 -39.89 -22.66 -7.14
C GLN A 32 -39.89 -22.83 -5.60
N GLY A 33 -39.40 -21.84 -4.84
CA GLY A 33 -39.45 -21.85 -3.38
C GLY A 33 -38.35 -22.65 -2.68
N ASN A 34 -37.40 -23.23 -3.42
CA ASN A 34 -36.29 -23.98 -2.84
C ASN A 34 -35.21 -23.01 -2.32
N THR A 35 -34.77 -23.23 -1.08
CA THR A 35 -33.64 -22.54 -0.46
C THR A 35 -32.34 -23.21 -0.89
N TYR A 36 -31.42 -22.44 -1.48
CA TYR A 36 -30.08 -22.93 -1.83
C TYR A 36 -29.06 -22.43 -0.81
N PHE A 37 -28.21 -23.34 -0.33
CA PHE A 37 -26.99 -23.01 0.40
C PHE A 37 -25.86 -22.90 -0.63
N SER A 38 -25.34 -21.68 -0.87
CA SER A 38 -24.09 -21.51 -1.61
C SER A 38 -22.92 -22.06 -0.78
N ASP A 39 -22.03 -22.77 -1.46
CA ASP A 39 -20.92 -23.52 -0.86
C ASP A 39 -20.06 -22.62 0.06
N ARG A 40 -19.74 -23.12 1.25
CA ARG A 40 -19.03 -22.38 2.32
C ARG A 40 -17.63 -21.89 1.92
N LYS A 41 -17.12 -22.32 0.75
CA LYS A 41 -15.81 -21.94 0.24
C LYS A 41 -15.71 -20.48 -0.23
N GLU A 42 -16.78 -19.88 -0.76
CA GLU A 42 -16.72 -18.47 -1.22
C GLU A 42 -16.58 -17.48 -0.06
N TYR A 43 -17.19 -17.78 1.09
CA TYR A 43 -17.14 -16.90 2.26
C TYR A 43 -15.88 -17.10 3.12
N LEU A 44 -15.05 -18.11 2.82
CA LEU A 44 -13.84 -18.39 3.60
C LEU A 44 -12.82 -17.25 3.51
N TRP A 45 -12.82 -16.48 2.42
CA TRP A 45 -11.97 -15.28 2.27
C TRP A 45 -12.34 -14.17 3.27
N LEU A 46 -13.62 -14.02 3.63
CA LEU A 46 -14.08 -13.04 4.62
C LEU A 46 -13.54 -13.32 6.03
N PHE A 47 -13.12 -14.57 6.29
CA PHE A 47 -12.53 -15.02 7.55
C PHE A 47 -11.02 -15.21 7.47
N LYS A 48 -10.35 -14.77 6.39
CA LYS A 48 -8.89 -14.64 6.39
C LYS A 48 -8.54 -13.50 7.33
N THR A 49 -8.51 -13.82 8.61
CA THR A 49 -8.01 -13.02 9.73
C THR A 49 -6.85 -12.19 9.25
N HIS A 50 -6.96 -10.87 9.43
CA HIS A 50 -5.96 -9.89 9.06
C HIS A 50 -4.60 -10.36 9.59
N SER A 51 -3.79 -10.96 8.71
CA SER A 51 -2.37 -11.06 8.96
C SER A 51 -1.92 -9.61 9.11
N SER A 52 -1.50 -9.21 10.30
CA SER A 52 -1.04 -7.85 10.55
C SER A 52 -0.02 -7.50 9.46
N MET A 53 -0.34 -6.52 8.61
CA MET A 53 0.62 -6.03 7.64
C MET A 53 1.82 -5.52 8.44
N LYS A 54 3.00 -6.10 8.19
CA LYS A 54 4.23 -5.70 8.85
C LYS A 54 4.89 -4.62 8.01
N ILE A 55 5.45 -3.63 8.69
CA ILE A 55 6.20 -2.54 8.09
C ILE A 55 7.59 -2.58 8.70
N ASP A 56 8.59 -2.72 7.84
CA ASP A 56 10.00 -2.63 8.23
C ASP A 56 10.51 -1.21 7.94
N VAL A 57 11.24 -0.64 8.90
CA VAL A 57 11.69 0.75 8.84
C VAL A 57 13.22 0.78 8.91
N ILE A 58 13.83 1.47 7.94
CA ILE A 58 15.27 1.71 7.90
C ILE A 58 15.54 3.12 8.40
N VAL A 59 16.28 3.22 9.51
CA VAL A 59 16.63 4.49 10.16
C VAL A 59 18.15 4.61 10.28
N GLY A 60 18.67 5.82 10.08
CA GLY A 60 20.09 6.11 10.31
C GLY A 60 20.31 6.39 11.79
N LEU A 61 21.36 5.80 12.37
CA LEU A 61 21.67 5.95 13.80
C LEU A 61 22.75 7.01 14.07
N GLN A 62 23.31 7.62 13.02
CA GLN A 62 24.41 8.58 13.10
C GLN A 62 23.97 9.93 12.48
N TRP A 63 24.90 10.65 11.85
CA TRP A 63 24.69 11.97 11.27
C TRP A 63 24.47 11.96 9.75
N GLY A 64 24.05 10.83 9.18
CA GLY A 64 23.80 10.69 7.75
C GLY A 64 24.83 9.82 7.01
N ASP A 65 24.61 9.66 5.71
CA ASP A 65 25.46 8.90 4.78
C ASP A 65 25.80 7.45 5.15
N GLU A 66 24.94 6.78 5.94
CA GLU A 66 25.12 5.38 6.35
C GLU A 66 24.81 4.38 5.22
N GLY A 67 24.45 4.85 4.02
CA GLY A 67 24.11 4.00 2.89
C GLY A 67 22.70 3.40 2.93
N LYS A 68 21.76 4.04 3.63
CA LYS A 68 20.35 3.59 3.77
C LYS A 68 19.70 3.25 2.44
N GLY A 69 19.84 4.09 1.41
CA GLY A 69 19.24 3.79 0.10
C GLY A 69 19.80 2.54 -0.58
N LYS A 70 21.05 2.14 -0.30
CA LYS A 70 21.60 0.87 -0.80
C LYS A 70 20.98 -0.33 -0.07
N ILE A 71 20.72 -0.20 1.22
CA ILE A 71 20.02 -1.22 2.01
C ILE A 71 18.57 -1.34 1.54
N VAL A 72 17.87 -0.21 1.36
CA VAL A 72 16.51 -0.16 0.81
C VAL A 72 16.48 -0.84 -0.56
N ASP A 73 17.41 -0.50 -1.46
CA ASP A 73 17.46 -1.09 -2.80
C ASP A 73 17.72 -2.60 -2.76
N TYR A 74 18.60 -3.08 -1.87
CA TYR A 74 18.83 -4.51 -1.70
C TYR A 74 17.56 -5.24 -1.21
N LEU A 75 16.91 -4.69 -0.18
CA LEU A 75 15.74 -5.28 0.46
C LEU A 75 14.48 -5.18 -0.40
N ALA A 76 14.36 -4.17 -1.26
CA ALA A 76 13.17 -3.89 -2.07
C ALA A 76 12.67 -5.08 -2.90
N THR A 77 13.51 -6.07 -3.22
CA THR A 77 13.08 -7.32 -3.88
C THR A 77 12.12 -8.19 -3.05
N GLN A 78 12.03 -7.93 -1.75
CA GLN A 78 11.22 -8.69 -0.79
C GLN A 78 9.94 -7.94 -0.38
N TYR A 79 9.69 -6.76 -0.95
CA TYR A 79 8.57 -5.89 -0.56
C TYR A 79 7.76 -5.47 -1.78
N ASP A 80 6.44 -5.37 -1.59
CA ASP A 80 5.52 -4.88 -2.62
C ASP A 80 5.54 -3.35 -2.74
N MET A 81 6.04 -2.65 -1.71
CA MET A 81 6.02 -1.18 -1.64
C MET A 81 7.25 -0.62 -0.93
N VAL A 82 7.78 0.49 -1.44
CA VAL A 82 8.83 1.28 -0.77
C VAL A 82 8.33 2.70 -0.58
N CYS A 83 8.39 3.16 0.67
CA CYS A 83 7.87 4.46 1.06
C CYS A 83 8.98 5.38 1.56
N ARG A 84 8.91 6.64 1.16
CA ARG A 84 9.64 7.73 1.83
C ARG A 84 8.66 8.56 2.64
N PHE A 85 8.84 8.64 3.95
CA PHE A 85 7.86 9.28 4.83
C PHE A 85 8.29 10.66 5.38
N GLN A 86 9.58 11.02 5.32
CA GLN A 86 10.14 12.28 5.85
C GLN A 86 11.33 12.80 5.03
N GLY A 87 11.71 14.05 5.30
CA GLY A 87 12.89 14.72 4.74
C GLY A 87 12.57 15.51 3.46
N GLY A 88 13.59 15.82 2.67
CA GLY A 88 13.45 16.53 1.39
C GLY A 88 14.60 16.17 0.45
N PRO A 89 14.78 16.88 -0.68
CA PRO A 89 15.78 16.59 -1.70
C PRO A 89 17.23 16.92 -1.28
N ASN A 90 17.55 16.81 0.01
CA ASN A 90 18.83 17.25 0.59
C ASN A 90 19.95 16.22 0.44
N ALA A 91 19.62 14.95 0.14
CA ALA A 91 20.59 13.88 -0.03
C ALA A 91 20.18 13.00 -1.22
N GLY A 92 21.11 12.87 -2.17
CA GLY A 92 20.95 12.03 -3.34
C GLY A 92 21.41 10.60 -3.08
N HIS A 93 20.58 9.62 -3.41
CA HIS A 93 20.96 8.21 -3.40
C HIS A 93 21.40 7.80 -4.80
N THR A 94 22.68 7.50 -4.94
CA THR A 94 23.24 7.01 -6.20
C THR A 94 22.92 5.53 -6.37
N LEU A 95 22.28 5.19 -7.49
CA LEU A 95 22.00 3.83 -7.91
C LEU A 95 22.70 3.53 -9.23
N LYS A 96 23.04 2.27 -9.46
CA LYS A 96 23.52 1.79 -10.76
C LYS A 96 22.49 0.83 -11.32
N PHE A 97 21.89 1.19 -12.44
CA PHE A 97 20.90 0.38 -13.15
C PHE A 97 21.32 0.28 -14.61
N ASP A 98 21.39 -0.94 -15.16
CA ASP A 98 21.86 -1.22 -16.54
C ASP A 98 23.17 -0.52 -16.92
N GLY A 99 24.13 -0.49 -16.01
CA GLY A 99 25.44 0.16 -16.21
C GLY A 99 25.41 1.70 -16.20
N LYS A 100 24.23 2.32 -16.09
CA LYS A 100 24.05 3.77 -15.95
C LYS A 100 23.93 4.16 -14.47
N LYS A 101 24.43 5.34 -14.14
CA LYS A 101 24.35 5.93 -12.80
C LYS A 101 23.12 6.84 -12.74
N PHE A 102 22.28 6.63 -11.74
CA PHE A 102 21.12 7.47 -11.43
C PHE A 102 21.27 8.08 -10.04
N VAL A 103 20.82 9.32 -9.86
CA VAL A 103 20.83 9.98 -8.55
C VAL A 103 19.41 10.39 -8.21
N LEU A 104 18.79 9.62 -7.31
CA LEU A 104 17.44 9.91 -6.85
C LEU A 104 17.48 10.79 -5.60
N HIS A 105 16.65 11.83 -5.57
CA HIS A 105 16.60 12.82 -4.50
C HIS A 105 15.30 12.75 -3.72
N THR A 106 14.17 12.54 -4.39
CA THR A 106 12.84 12.50 -3.75
C THR A 106 12.16 11.16 -4.01
N ILE A 107 12.27 10.64 -5.25
CA ILE A 107 11.61 9.41 -5.67
C ILE A 107 12.26 8.21 -4.95
N PRO A 108 11.47 7.31 -4.35
CA PRO A 108 12.03 6.11 -3.72
C PRO A 108 12.80 5.23 -4.72
N SER A 109 13.85 4.54 -4.25
CA SER A 109 14.71 3.70 -5.11
C SER A 109 14.00 2.49 -5.73
N GLY A 110 12.80 2.16 -5.26
CA GLY A 110 11.97 1.10 -5.80
C GLY A 110 11.50 1.35 -7.24
N ILE A 111 11.62 2.58 -7.77
CA ILE A 111 11.12 2.98 -9.09
C ILE A 111 11.67 2.15 -10.27
N PHE A 112 12.85 1.55 -10.09
CA PHE A 112 13.50 0.68 -11.07
C PHE A 112 12.92 -0.74 -11.13
N ARG A 113 11.98 -1.10 -10.25
CA ARG A 113 11.35 -2.42 -10.18
C ARG A 113 9.93 -2.37 -10.70
N ALA A 114 9.55 -3.35 -11.52
CA ALA A 114 8.25 -3.35 -12.19
C ALA A 114 7.07 -3.59 -11.26
N ASP A 115 7.24 -4.51 -10.32
CA ASP A 115 6.15 -5.01 -9.46
C ASP A 115 6.08 -4.28 -8.11
N LEU A 116 6.71 -3.10 -7.99
CA LEU A 116 6.90 -2.41 -6.73
C LEU A 116 6.32 -0.99 -6.77
N GLN A 117 5.49 -0.67 -5.78
CA GLN A 117 4.85 0.64 -5.62
C GLN A 117 5.73 1.60 -4.81
N ASN A 118 5.88 2.82 -5.29
CA ASN A 118 6.69 3.88 -4.70
C ASN A 118 5.76 4.92 -4.10
N LEU A 119 5.88 5.13 -2.79
CA LEU A 119 5.05 6.10 -2.08
C LEU A 119 5.90 7.24 -1.53
N ILE A 120 5.53 8.47 -1.88
CA ILE A 120 6.01 9.68 -1.22
C ILE A 120 4.96 10.08 -0.18
N GLY A 121 5.31 9.93 1.09
CA GLY A 121 4.46 10.28 2.21
C GLY A 121 4.33 11.78 2.42
N ASN A 122 3.27 12.19 3.13
CA ASN A 122 2.93 13.58 3.41
C ASN A 122 3.98 14.35 4.24
N GLY A 123 4.90 13.66 4.92
CA GLY A 123 5.99 14.27 5.67
C GLY A 123 7.20 14.67 4.81
N VAL A 124 7.17 14.41 3.49
CA VAL A 124 8.26 14.78 2.59
C VAL A 124 8.06 16.20 2.06
N VAL A 125 9.09 17.03 2.20
CA VAL A 125 9.18 18.33 1.54
C VAL A 125 9.56 18.10 0.09
N ILE A 126 8.68 18.53 -0.82
CA ILE A 126 8.88 18.41 -2.27
C ILE A 126 9.39 19.74 -2.81
N ASP A 127 10.54 19.71 -3.48
CA ASP A 127 10.96 20.78 -4.40
C ASP A 127 10.47 20.42 -5.80
N PRO A 128 9.49 21.15 -6.36
CA PRO A 128 8.92 20.85 -7.67
C PRO A 128 9.96 20.87 -8.80
N ILE A 129 10.95 21.76 -8.73
CA ILE A 129 11.96 21.92 -9.79
C ILE A 129 12.89 20.72 -9.80
N THR A 130 13.32 20.28 -8.61
CA THR A 130 14.17 19.09 -8.48
C THR A 130 13.41 17.82 -8.86
N LEU A 131 12.14 17.70 -8.44
CA LEU A 131 11.30 16.54 -8.78
C LEU A 131 11.03 16.45 -10.29
N GLU A 132 10.72 17.56 -10.96
CA GLU A 132 10.53 17.60 -12.41
C GLU A 132 11.77 17.10 -13.17
N LYS A 133 12.96 17.56 -12.76
CA LYS A 133 14.24 17.10 -13.34
C LYS A 133 14.46 15.62 -13.11
N GLU A 134 14.18 15.13 -11.90
CA GLU A 134 14.30 13.71 -11.54
C GLU A 134 13.37 12.83 -12.41
N ILE A 135 12.12 13.27 -12.62
CA ILE A 135 11.17 12.59 -13.50
C ILE A 135 11.65 12.62 -14.95
N ALA A 136 12.13 13.76 -15.46
CA ALA A 136 12.63 13.88 -16.83
C ALA A 136 13.86 12.98 -17.08
N GLU A 137 14.77 12.89 -16.10
CA GLU A 137 15.91 11.96 -16.14
C GLU A 137 15.43 10.51 -16.21
N LEU A 138 14.45 10.13 -15.38
CA LEU A 138 13.85 8.80 -15.43
C LEU A 138 13.16 8.52 -16.77
N GLN A 139 12.40 9.47 -17.33
CA GLN A 139 11.75 9.30 -18.63
C GLN A 139 12.76 9.05 -19.76
N SER A 140 13.93 9.70 -19.70
CA SER A 140 15.00 9.52 -20.70
C SER A 140 15.57 8.08 -20.76
N THR A 141 15.31 7.27 -19.74
CA THR A 141 15.77 5.88 -19.66
C THR A 141 14.91 4.90 -20.44
N GLY A 142 13.68 5.29 -20.80
CA GLY A 142 12.68 4.40 -21.39
C GLY A 142 11.98 3.48 -20.38
N LEU A 143 12.22 3.66 -19.08
CA LEU A 143 11.48 2.95 -18.03
C LEU A 143 10.02 3.42 -18.00
N SER A 144 9.07 2.48 -18.10
CA SER A 144 7.67 2.74 -17.76
C SER A 144 7.53 2.75 -16.25
N PHE A 145 7.07 3.84 -15.65
CA PHE A 145 6.89 3.95 -14.20
C PHE A 145 5.63 4.73 -13.77
N LEU A 146 4.75 5.10 -14.71
CA LEU A 146 3.55 5.90 -14.41
C LEU A 146 2.52 5.15 -13.54
N ASP A 147 2.64 3.83 -13.47
CA ASP A 147 1.80 2.90 -12.72
C ASP A 147 2.40 2.52 -11.35
N ARG A 148 3.47 3.19 -10.93
CA ARG A 148 4.29 2.83 -9.76
C ARG A 148 4.47 3.97 -8.76
#